data_AF-A0A349UQX6-F1
#
_entry.id   AF-A0A349UQX6-F1
#
_cell.length_a   1.000
_cell.length_b   1.000
_cell.length_c   1.000
_cell.angle_alpha   90.00
_cell.angle_beta   90.00
_cell.angle_gamma   90.00
#
_symmetry.space_group_name_H-M   'P 1'
#
loop_
_entity.id
_entity.type
_entity.pdbx_description
1 polymer ?
#
loop_
_entity_poly.entity_id
_entity_poly.type
_entity_poly.pdbx_seq_one_letter_code
_entity_poly.pdbx_strand_id
1 'polypeptide(L)'
;AHEAIRPTDAARRPQDVRGALSDEQYKLYELIWTRFVSCQMPPAVWQVTEADLVADTPNGRGVFRALGRTLAFDGFLKVAGVPSSGEQILPPLQTGGRVAPVELLPTQHFTQPP
;
A
#
# COMPACT_ATOMS: atom_id res chain seq x y z
N ALA A 1 8.81 -25.59 20.17
CA ALA A 1 7.91 -25.31 19.03
C ALA A 1 8.79 -24.99 17.83
N HIS A 2 8.56 -25.61 16.66
CA HIS A 2 9.53 -25.61 15.54
C HIS A 2 8.96 -25.10 14.21
N GLU A 3 7.69 -24.70 14.16
CA GLU A 3 7.02 -24.29 12.93
C GLU A 3 6.07 -23.10 13.17
N ALA A 4 5.90 -22.27 12.14
CA ALA A 4 4.95 -21.15 12.15
C ALA A 4 3.49 -21.64 12.19
N ILE A 5 2.59 -20.78 12.67
CA ILE A 5 1.15 -21.04 12.58
C ILE A 5 0.73 -20.96 11.12
N ARG A 6 0.21 -22.06 10.58
CA ARG A 6 -0.20 -22.20 9.18
C ARG A 6 -1.34 -23.22 9.04
N PRO A 7 -2.05 -23.26 7.89
CA PRO A 7 -2.93 -24.37 7.59
C PRO A 7 -2.15 -25.68 7.59
N THR A 8 -2.81 -26.75 8.05
CA THR A 8 -2.27 -28.11 7.95
C THR A 8 -2.13 -28.55 6.50
N ASP A 9 -3.05 -28.09 5.65
CA ASP A 9 -3.07 -28.29 4.20
C ASP A 9 -3.56 -27.01 3.51
N ALA A 10 -2.79 -26.49 2.56
CA ALA A 10 -3.11 -25.27 1.82
C ALA A 10 -4.26 -25.45 0.81
N ALA A 11 -4.51 -26.68 0.34
CA ALA A 11 -5.58 -26.99 -0.60
C ALA A 11 -6.98 -26.84 0.03
N ARG A 12 -7.07 -26.82 1.37
CA ARG A 12 -8.29 -26.49 2.11
C ARG A 12 -8.49 -24.98 2.09
N ARG A 13 -9.17 -24.45 1.08
CA ARG A 13 -9.39 -22.99 1.00
C ARG A 13 -10.42 -22.59 2.05
N PRO A 14 -10.40 -21.33 2.55
CA PRO A 14 -11.36 -20.88 3.56
C PRO A 14 -12.81 -21.19 3.19
N GLN A 15 -13.20 -20.93 1.94
CA GLN A 15 -14.56 -21.20 1.43
C GLN A 15 -14.96 -22.67 1.53
N ASP A 16 -14.01 -23.60 1.33
CA ASP A 16 -14.28 -25.04 1.35
C ASP A 16 -14.55 -25.56 2.78
N VAL A 17 -14.05 -24.87 3.80
CA VAL A 17 -14.20 -25.27 5.21
C VAL A 17 -15.23 -24.44 5.98
N ARG A 18 -15.83 -23.42 5.36
CA ARG A 18 -16.77 -22.49 6.00
C ARG A 18 -17.91 -23.19 6.74
N GLY A 19 -18.51 -24.21 6.14
CA GLY A 19 -19.65 -24.92 6.73
C GLY A 19 -19.33 -25.77 7.96
N ALA A 20 -18.04 -26.01 8.23
CA ALA A 20 -17.58 -26.82 9.35
C ALA A 20 -17.06 -25.99 10.55
N LEU A 21 -17.04 -24.65 10.43
CA LEU A 21 -16.43 -23.75 11.40
C LEU A 21 -17.46 -22.74 11.92
N SER A 22 -17.29 -22.31 13.18
CA SER A 22 -17.97 -21.11 13.67
C SER A 22 -17.42 -19.86 12.95
N ASP A 23 -18.13 -18.74 13.06
CA ASP A 23 -17.70 -17.48 12.44
C ASP A 23 -16.32 -17.01 12.90
N GLU A 24 -16.03 -17.15 14.19
CA GLU A 24 -14.73 -16.75 14.78
C GLU A 24 -13.61 -17.67 14.31
N GLN A 25 -13.84 -18.99 14.30
CA GLN A 25 -12.89 -19.98 13.80
C GLN A 25 -12.61 -19.77 12.33
N TYR A 26 -13.64 -19.51 11.53
CA TYR A 26 -13.48 -19.20 10.12
C TYR A 26 -12.63 -17.94 9.91
N LYS A 27 -12.92 -16.84 10.60
CA LYS A 27 -12.17 -15.58 10.45
C LYS A 27 -10.69 -15.77 10.80
N LEU A 28 -10.41 -16.50 11.89
CA LEU A 28 -9.05 -16.81 12.28
C LEU A 28 -8.36 -17.74 11.25
N TYR A 29 -9.07 -18.77 10.78
CA TYR A 29 -8.56 -19.67 9.75
C TYR A 29 -8.26 -18.93 8.45
N GLU A 30 -9.17 -18.08 7.98
CA GLU A 30 -9.01 -17.25 6.80
C GLU A 30 -7.82 -16.31 6.93
N LEU A 31 -7.62 -15.68 8.09
CA LEU A 31 -6.44 -14.85 8.37
C LEU A 31 -5.13 -15.66 8.28
N ILE A 32 -5.08 -16.82 8.94
CA ILE A 32 -3.91 -17.71 8.92
C ILE A 32 -3.62 -18.21 7.51
N TRP A 33 -4.65 -18.66 6.79
CA TRP A 33 -4.55 -19.18 5.43
C TRP A 33 -4.07 -18.09 4.48
N THR A 34 -4.68 -16.91 4.53
CA THR A 34 -4.32 -15.75 3.70
C THR A 34 -2.86 -15.38 3.92
N ARG A 35 -2.40 -15.30 5.17
CA ARG A 35 -1.02 -14.95 5.50
C ARG A 35 -0.02 -16.01 5.05
N PHE A 36 -0.37 -17.28 5.19
CA PHE A 36 0.48 -18.39 4.78
C PHE A 36 0.63 -18.48 3.25
N VAL A 37 -0.48 -18.39 2.51
CA VAL A 37 -0.43 -18.44 1.05
C VAL A 37 0.29 -17.21 0.50
N SER A 38 -0.02 -16.01 1.03
CA SER A 38 0.60 -14.78 0.57
C SER A 38 2.13 -14.77 0.77
N CYS A 39 2.65 -15.38 1.84
CA CYS A 39 4.10 -15.38 2.09
C CYS A 39 4.90 -16.29 1.14
N GLN A 40 4.23 -17.20 0.42
CA GLN A 40 4.84 -18.03 -0.63
C GLN A 40 4.73 -17.40 -2.03
N MET A 41 4.07 -16.25 -2.15
CA MET A 41 3.85 -15.56 -3.42
C MET A 41 4.95 -14.51 -3.70
N PRO A 42 5.18 -14.16 -4.98
CA PRO A 42 6.11 -13.09 -5.33
C PRO A 42 5.71 -11.73 -4.72
N PRO A 43 6.68 -10.81 -4.55
CA PRO A 43 6.39 -9.46 -4.09
C PRO A 43 5.50 -8.70 -5.08
N ALA A 44 4.69 -7.78 -4.55
CA ALA A 44 4.02 -6.78 -5.38
C ALA A 44 5.05 -5.80 -5.97
N VAL A 45 4.79 -5.34 -7.20
CA VAL A 45 5.63 -4.35 -7.89
C VAL A 45 4.85 -3.06 -8.04
N TRP A 46 5.47 -1.96 -7.63
CA TRP A 46 4.91 -0.62 -7.70
C TRP A 46 5.70 0.24 -8.68
N GLN A 47 5.00 1.02 -9.48
CA GLN A 47 5.60 2.13 -10.21
C GLN A 47 5.46 3.37 -9.34
N VAL A 48 6.59 3.94 -8.94
CA VAL A 48 6.63 5.15 -8.10
C VAL A 48 6.93 6.35 -8.99
N THR A 49 6.14 7.40 -8.84
CA THR A 49 6.36 8.70 -9.48
C THR A 49 6.69 9.71 -8.39
N GLU A 50 7.84 10.35 -8.53
CA GLU A 50 8.29 11.45 -7.68
C GLU A 50 8.39 12.71 -8.55
N ALA A 51 7.73 13.78 -8.12
CA ALA A 51 7.72 15.04 -8.83
C ALA A 51 8.18 16.16 -7.90
N ASP A 52 9.31 16.78 -8.26
CA ASP A 52 9.82 17.98 -7.61
C ASP A 52 9.35 19.23 -8.38
N LEU A 53 8.59 20.07 -7.70
CA LEU A 53 8.10 21.36 -8.18
C LEU A 53 8.97 22.46 -7.57
N VAL A 54 9.72 23.15 -8.44
CA VAL A 54 10.65 24.19 -8.04
C VAL A 54 10.02 25.56 -8.23
N ALA A 55 10.09 26.40 -7.20
CA ALA A 55 9.65 27.79 -7.25
C ALA A 55 10.78 28.71 -6.78
N ASP A 56 11.19 29.66 -7.63
CA ASP A 56 12.11 30.71 -7.22
C ASP A 56 11.30 31.81 -6.49
N THR A 57 11.73 32.14 -5.27
CA THR A 57 11.08 33.15 -4.41
C THR A 57 12.08 34.26 -4.06
N PRO A 58 11.62 35.42 -3.55
CA PRO A 58 12.53 36.46 -3.06
C PRO A 58 13.51 35.99 -1.97
N ASN A 59 13.15 34.92 -1.24
CA ASN A 59 13.95 34.35 -0.16
C ASN A 59 14.79 33.14 -0.60
N GLY A 60 14.83 32.85 -1.90
CA GLY A 60 15.54 31.72 -2.47
C GLY A 60 14.62 30.68 -3.10
N ARG A 61 15.17 29.52 -3.41
CA ARG A 61 14.47 28.44 -4.13
C ARG A 61 13.72 27.53 -3.17
N GLY A 62 12.41 27.44 -3.34
CA GLY A 62 11.54 26.45 -2.69
C GLY A 62 11.35 25.20 -3.54
N VAL A 63 11.23 24.04 -2.89
CA VAL A 63 10.94 22.76 -3.55
C VAL A 63 9.73 22.12 -2.86
N PHE A 64 8.72 21.79 -3.64
CA PHE A 64 7.57 21.01 -3.21
C PHE A 64 7.66 19.63 -3.85
N ARG A 65 7.43 18.58 -3.06
CA ARG A 65 7.51 17.21 -3.54
C ARG A 65 6.15 16.54 -3.51
N ALA A 66 5.77 15.96 -4.63
CA ALA A 66 4.62 15.05 -4.72
C ALA A 66 5.12 13.63 -4.95
N LEU A 67 4.52 12.68 -4.25
CA LEU A 67 4.78 11.25 -4.39
C LEU A 67 3.48 10.55 -4.78
N GLY A 68 3.55 9.74 -5.82
CA GLY A 68 2.47 8.85 -6.20
C GLY A 68 2.98 7.48 -6.56
N ARG A 69 2.08 6.50 -6.55
CA ARG A 69 2.41 5.16 -7.02
C ARG A 69 1.21 4.48 -7.65
N THR A 70 1.49 3.55 -8.55
CA THR A 70 0.49 2.67 -9.15
C THR A 70 0.95 1.21 -9.03
N LEU A 71 -0.01 0.30 -8.80
CA LEU A 71 0.29 -1.13 -8.70
C LEU A 71 0.53 -1.69 -10.10
N ALA A 72 1.77 -2.05 -10.40
CA ALA A 72 2.15 -2.65 -11.69
C ALA A 72 1.95 -4.18 -11.67
N PHE A 73 2.14 -4.81 -10.51
CA PHE A 73 1.90 -6.23 -10.30
C PHE A 73 1.46 -6.48 -8.86
N ASP A 74 0.35 -7.19 -8.68
CA ASP A 74 -0.28 -7.41 -7.38
C ASP A 74 0.48 -8.41 -6.49
N GLY A 75 1.12 -9.42 -7.08
CA GLY A 75 1.89 -10.42 -6.33
C GLY A 75 1.10 -10.98 -5.15
N PHE A 76 1.71 -11.03 -3.97
CA PHE A 76 1.04 -11.49 -2.75
C PHE A 76 -0.20 -10.67 -2.34
N LEU A 77 -0.33 -9.40 -2.78
CA LEU A 77 -1.49 -8.55 -2.47
C LEU A 77 -2.77 -9.06 -3.12
N LYS A 78 -2.66 -9.89 -4.16
CA LYS A 78 -3.83 -10.56 -4.75
C LYS A 78 -4.60 -11.40 -3.74
N VAL A 79 -3.89 -12.00 -2.78
CA VAL A 79 -4.47 -12.81 -1.70
C VAL A 79 -4.60 -11.99 -0.42
N ALA A 80 -3.58 -11.23 -0.05
CA ALA A 80 -3.59 -10.45 1.19
C ALA A 80 -4.51 -9.21 1.17
N GLY A 81 -4.94 -8.79 -0.02
CA GLY A 81 -5.64 -7.52 -0.24
C GLY A 81 -4.67 -6.35 -0.44
N VAL A 82 -5.04 -5.43 -1.34
CA VAL A 82 -4.31 -4.18 -1.52
C VAL A 82 -4.70 -3.23 -0.38
N PRO A 83 -3.74 -2.68 0.40
CA PRO A 83 -4.04 -1.72 1.44
C PRO A 83 -4.79 -0.53 0.86
N SER A 84 -5.84 -0.07 1.52
CA SER A 84 -6.58 1.14 1.12
C SER A 84 -5.82 2.44 1.40
N SER A 85 -4.48 2.39 1.56
CA SER A 85 -3.67 3.57 1.82
C SER A 85 -3.89 4.59 0.72
N GLY A 86 -3.86 5.89 1.07
CA GLY A 86 -4.08 7.04 0.19
C GLY A 86 -3.04 7.19 -0.92
N GLU A 87 -2.90 6.17 -1.74
CA GLU A 87 -2.04 6.10 -2.92
C GLU A 87 -2.56 7.11 -3.93
N GLN A 88 -1.84 8.21 -4.06
CA GLN A 88 -2.13 9.21 -5.08
C GLN A 88 -1.61 8.73 -6.42
N ILE A 89 -2.50 8.71 -7.41
CA ILE A 89 -2.11 8.61 -8.81
C ILE A 89 -1.78 10.04 -9.26
N LEU A 90 -0.50 10.28 -9.53
CA LEU A 90 -0.10 11.56 -10.11
C LEU A 90 -0.52 11.60 -11.58
N PRO A 91 -0.95 12.78 -12.09
CA PRO A 91 -1.22 12.94 -13.51
C PRO A 91 0.08 12.79 -14.32
N PRO A 92 -0.01 12.61 -15.64
CA PRO A 92 1.17 12.70 -16.51
C PRO A 92 1.86 14.05 -16.34
N LEU A 93 3.16 14.02 -16.02
CA LEU A 93 4.01 15.20 -15.83
C LEU A 93 5.20 15.13 -16.79
N GLN A 94 5.76 16.29 -17.11
CA GLN A 94 6.96 16.41 -17.95
C GLN A 94 7.96 17.37 -17.30
N THR A 95 9.24 17.03 -17.34
CA THR A 95 10.32 17.90 -16.86
C THR A 95 10.30 19.23 -17.64
N GLY A 96 10.41 20.34 -16.91
CA GLY A 96 10.31 21.68 -17.49
C GLY A 96 8.88 22.16 -17.77
N GLY A 97 7.87 21.31 -17.51
CA GLY A 97 6.47 21.71 -17.53
C GLY A 97 6.21 22.83 -16.53
N ARG A 98 5.51 23.88 -16.97
CA ARG A 98 5.10 24.98 -16.09
C ARG A 98 3.81 24.60 -15.38
N VAL A 99 3.78 24.78 -14.07
CA VAL A 99 2.58 24.66 -13.24
C VAL A 99 2.40 25.94 -12.44
N ALA A 100 1.16 26.20 -12.03
CA ALA A 100 0.83 27.33 -11.16
C ALA A 100 0.20 26.79 -9.87
N PRO A 101 0.49 27.40 -8.70
CA PRO A 101 -0.21 27.05 -7.48
C PRO A 101 -1.69 27.43 -7.62
N VAL A 102 -2.58 26.50 -7.28
CA VAL A 102 -4.01 26.79 -7.13
C VAL A 102 -4.26 27.39 -5.74
N GLU A 103 -3.60 26.83 -4.73
CA GLU A 103 -3.72 27.24 -3.34
C GLU A 103 -2.39 26.96 -2.61
N LEU A 104 -2.06 27.77 -1.62
CA LEU A 104 -0.91 27.56 -0.72
C LEU A 104 -1.44 27.55 0.73
N LEU A 105 -1.42 26.36 1.34
CA LEU A 105 -1.92 26.14 2.71
C LEU A 105 -0.75 25.88 3.66
N PRO A 106 -0.47 26.78 4.62
CA PRO A 106 0.51 26.53 5.66
C PRO A 106 -0.02 25.47 6.64
N THR A 107 0.72 24.38 6.82
CA THR A 107 0.38 23.32 7.79
C THR A 107 1.45 23.19 8.87
N GLN A 108 1.02 22.80 10.07
CA GLN A 108 1.89 22.49 11.19
C GLN A 108 1.58 21.07 11.67
N HIS A 109 2.61 20.26 11.87
CA HIS A 109 2.48 18.91 12.40
C HIS A 109 3.12 18.82 13.78
N PHE A 110 2.43 18.15 14.70
CA PHE A 110 2.95 17.80 16.02
C PHE A 110 3.25 16.31 16.07
N THR A 111 4.36 15.94 16.68
CA THR A 111 4.70 14.53 16.91
C THR A 111 3.80 13.93 17.97
N GLN A 112 3.34 12.70 17.77
CA GLN A 112 2.64 11.94 18.82
C GLN A 112 3.66 11.23 19.72
N PRO A 113 3.33 11.02 21.02
CA PRO A 113 4.11 10.13 21.87
C PRO A 113 4.10 8.69 21.32
N PRO A 114 5.15 7.90 21.61
CA PRO A 114 5.26 6.51 21.15
C PRO A 114 4.21 5.57 21.75
#